data_AF-A0A0Q3W2S8-F1
#
_entry.id   AF-A0A0Q3W2S8-F1
#
_cell.length_a   1.000
_cell.length_b   1.000
_cell.length_c   1.000
_cell.angle_alpha   90.00
_cell.angle_beta   90.00
_cell.angle_gamma   90.00
#
_symmetry.space_group_name_H-M   'P 1'
#
loop_
_entity.id
_entity.type
_entity.pdbx_description
1 polymer ?
#
loop_
_entity_poly.entity_id
_entity_poly.type
_entity_poly.pdbx_seq_one_letter_code
_entity_poly.pdbx_strand_id
1 'polypeptide(L)'
;MRLKYGLFRIVCINIFSITHFSCSSEGARLIADTNPSHPEHWLLKDYIQNTDPQILSYSFGLDDNTFLSERYKNNMKRSTPTGMFYDRNIKGLWVSGESVVYPDFDRNVHTISRD
;
A
#
# COMPACT_ATOMS: atom_id res chain seq x y z
N MET A 1 -16.46 -3.38 5.09
CA MET A 1 -15.36 -4.08 4.39
C MET A 1 -14.34 -4.54 5.43
N ARG A 2 -14.00 -5.83 5.49
CA ARG A 2 -13.09 -6.38 6.51
C ARG A 2 -11.69 -6.47 5.92
N LEU A 3 -10.81 -5.55 6.29
CA LEU A 3 -9.41 -5.52 5.84
C LEU A 3 -8.66 -6.63 6.60
N LYS A 4 -8.49 -7.80 5.98
CA LYS A 4 -7.90 -9.00 6.63
C LYS A 4 -6.38 -8.92 6.79
N TYR A 5 -5.71 -8.05 6.04
CA TYR A 5 -4.25 -7.89 6.02
C TYR A 5 -3.96 -6.40 5.87
N GLY A 6 -2.95 -5.85 6.54
CA GLY A 6 -2.76 -4.40 6.64
C GLY A 6 -2.69 -3.65 5.30
N LEU A 7 -3.11 -2.39 5.35
CA LEU A 7 -3.11 -1.36 4.30
C LEU A 7 -3.80 -1.73 2.99
N PHE A 8 -4.71 -0.85 2.56
CA PHE A 8 -5.27 -0.90 1.22
C PHE A 8 -5.56 0.52 0.80
N ARG A 9 -5.25 0.88 -0.45
CA ARG A 9 -5.97 1.96 -1.13
C ARG A 9 -7.04 1.32 -1.99
N ILE A 10 -8.28 1.76 -1.83
CA ILE A 10 -9.36 1.40 -2.76
C ILE A 10 -9.43 2.53 -3.76
N VAL A 11 -9.18 2.20 -5.02
CA VAL A 11 -9.40 3.11 -6.12
C VAL A 11 -10.67 2.64 -6.82
N CYS A 12 -11.74 3.41 -6.67
CA CYS A 12 -12.98 3.21 -7.42
C CYS A 12 -12.94 4.19 -8.60
N ILE A 13 -12.80 3.63 -9.79
CA ILE A 13 -12.52 4.40 -10.98
C ILE A 13 -13.72 4.22 -11.91
N ASN A 14 -14.37 5.31 -12.29
CA ASN A 14 -15.16 5.34 -13.52
C ASN A 14 -14.18 5.54 -14.67
N ILE A 15 -13.41 4.51 -15.03
CA ILE A 15 -12.54 4.61 -16.20
C ILE A 15 -12.93 3.64 -17.28
N PHE A 16 -13.13 4.25 -18.44
CA PHE A 16 -13.30 3.67 -19.74
C PHE A 16 -11.92 3.45 -20.38
N SER A 17 -10.90 2.85 -19.73
CA SER A 17 -9.66 2.47 -20.45
C SER A 17 -8.80 1.43 -19.74
N ILE A 18 -8.31 0.50 -20.58
CA ILE A 18 -7.52 -0.73 -20.37
C ILE A 18 -8.35 -2.01 -20.08
N THR A 19 -9.44 -1.97 -19.29
CA THR A 19 -10.51 -3.01 -19.35
C THR A 19 -11.56 -2.69 -20.43
N HIS A 20 -11.12 -2.01 -21.49
CA HIS A 20 -11.97 -1.28 -22.43
C HIS A 20 -12.91 -2.17 -23.27
N PHE A 21 -12.64 -3.48 -23.37
CA PHE A 21 -13.44 -4.37 -24.20
C PHE A 21 -14.57 -5.11 -23.47
N SER A 22 -14.55 -5.21 -22.14
CA SER A 22 -15.54 -5.98 -21.37
C SER A 22 -16.36 -5.16 -20.38
N CYS A 23 -15.97 -3.92 -20.09
CA CYS A 23 -16.74 -2.96 -19.29
C CYS A 23 -17.43 -1.90 -20.16
N SER A 24 -18.02 -2.32 -21.29
CA SER A 24 -18.67 -1.44 -22.27
C SER A 24 -20.15 -1.17 -21.97
N SER A 25 -20.72 -1.82 -20.96
CA SER A 25 -22.11 -1.59 -20.55
C SER A 25 -22.27 -0.23 -19.87
N GLU A 26 -23.37 0.46 -20.17
CA GLU A 26 -23.75 1.71 -19.50
C GLU A 26 -23.68 1.56 -17.97
N GLY A 27 -23.06 2.53 -17.29
CA GLY A 27 -22.91 2.50 -15.83
C GLY A 27 -21.84 1.56 -15.26
N ALA A 28 -20.99 0.95 -16.09
CA ALA A 28 -19.87 0.14 -15.61
C ALA A 28 -18.95 0.91 -14.64
N ARG A 29 -18.36 0.19 -13.67
CA ARG A 29 -17.45 0.71 -12.63
C ARG A 29 -16.27 -0.24 -12.48
N LEU A 30 -15.06 0.30 -12.34
CA LEU A 30 -13.88 -0.47 -11.99
C LEU A 30 -13.53 -0.21 -10.53
N ILE A 31 -13.36 -1.29 -9.76
CA ILE A 31 -12.90 -1.21 -8.37
C ILE A 31 -11.58 -1.98 -8.32
N ALA A 32 -10.53 -1.29 -7.88
CA ALA A 32 -9.22 -1.85 -7.65
C ALA A 32 -8.79 -1.62 -6.20
N ASP A 33 -8.07 -2.58 -5.64
CA ASP A 33 -7.30 -2.40 -4.42
C ASP A 33 -5.79 -2.52 -4.72
N THR A 34 -4.98 -1.79 -3.95
CA THR A 34 -3.53 -1.85 -4.11
C THR A 34 -2.81 -1.40 -2.84
N ASN A 35 -1.52 -1.76 -2.79
CA ASN A 35 -0.56 -1.24 -1.82
C ASN A 35 0.42 -0.27 -2.50
N PRO A 36 0.89 0.78 -1.80
CA PRO A 36 1.84 1.73 -2.36
C PRO A 36 3.14 1.10 -2.85
N SER A 37 3.63 1.60 -3.97
CA SER A 37 4.91 1.23 -4.58
C SER A 37 5.81 2.46 -4.71
N HIS A 38 6.65 2.53 -5.75
CA HIS A 38 7.48 3.69 -6.05
C HIS A 38 6.64 4.89 -6.55
N PRO A 39 7.07 6.15 -6.31
CA PRO A 39 6.33 7.35 -6.70
C PRO A 39 6.13 7.52 -8.21
N GLU A 40 6.96 6.85 -9.01
CA GLU A 40 6.86 6.85 -10.48
C GLU A 40 5.85 5.82 -11.04
N HIS A 41 5.06 5.16 -10.19
CA HIS A 41 4.15 4.11 -10.62
C HIS A 41 2.91 4.71 -11.33
N TRP A 42 2.56 4.16 -12.50
CA TRP A 42 1.45 4.63 -13.34
C TRP A 42 0.12 4.72 -12.58
N LEU A 43 -0.21 3.74 -11.73
CA LEU A 43 -1.44 3.75 -10.94
C LEU A 43 -1.52 4.95 -9.98
N LEU A 44 -0.38 5.40 -9.45
CA LEU A 44 -0.34 6.60 -8.62
C LEU A 44 -0.61 7.84 -9.46
N LYS A 45 0.14 8.00 -10.55
CA LYS A 45 0.15 9.21 -11.38
C LYS A 45 -1.13 9.39 -12.18
N ASP A 46 -1.58 8.34 -12.84
CA ASP A 46 -2.65 8.42 -13.83
C ASP A 46 -4.04 8.31 -13.19
N TYR A 47 -4.13 7.78 -11.97
CA TYR A 47 -5.40 7.46 -11.31
C TYR A 47 -5.51 8.04 -9.89
N ILE A 48 -4.61 7.67 -8.97
CA ILE A 48 -4.76 8.06 -7.55
C ILE A 48 -4.57 9.56 -7.33
N GLN A 49 -3.64 10.19 -8.05
CA GLN A 49 -3.38 11.63 -8.01
C GLN A 49 -4.17 12.41 -9.07
N ASN A 50 -4.97 11.72 -9.86
CA ASN A 50 -5.77 12.35 -10.89
C ASN A 50 -6.91 13.14 -10.26
N THR A 51 -7.13 14.36 -10.77
CA THR A 51 -8.17 15.28 -10.29
C THR A 51 -9.51 15.09 -10.99
N ASP A 52 -9.63 14.12 -11.88
CA ASP A 52 -10.88 13.78 -12.55
C ASP A 52 -11.94 13.36 -11.50
N PRO A 53 -13.10 14.04 -11.41
CA PRO A 53 -14.15 13.72 -10.45
C PRO A 53 -14.79 12.34 -10.66
N GLN A 54 -14.58 11.72 -11.82
CA GLN A 54 -15.01 10.36 -12.11
C GLN A 54 -14.16 9.31 -11.37
N ILE A 55 -13.00 9.71 -10.85
CA ILE A 55 -12.07 8.83 -10.12
C ILE A 55 -12.17 9.11 -8.63
N LEU A 56 -12.51 8.08 -7.87
CA LEU A 56 -12.55 8.12 -6.41
C LEU A 56 -11.39 7.32 -5.85
N SER A 57 -10.52 7.97 -5.08
CA SER A 57 -9.41 7.32 -4.40
C SER A 57 -9.55 7.46 -2.89
N TYR A 58 -9.52 6.34 -2.18
CA TYR A 58 -9.53 6.29 -0.73
C TYR A 58 -8.26 5.65 -0.22
N SER A 59 -7.70 6.23 0.84
CA SER A 59 -6.46 5.78 1.47
C SER A 59 -6.73 5.32 2.88
N PHE A 60 -6.28 4.12 3.22
CA PHE A 60 -6.42 3.56 4.55
C PHE A 60 -5.05 3.15 5.08
N GLY A 61 -4.70 3.66 6.26
CA GLY A 61 -3.57 3.21 7.05
C GLY A 61 -3.92 2.06 7.98
N LEU A 62 -2.92 1.57 8.72
CA LEU A 62 -3.11 0.46 9.66
C LEU A 62 -4.03 0.85 10.82
N ASP A 63 -3.94 2.10 11.25
CA ASP A 63 -4.65 2.60 12.43
C ASP A 63 -6.14 2.85 12.15
N ASP A 64 -6.54 2.99 10.88
CA ASP A 64 -7.95 3.12 10.45
C ASP A 64 -8.75 1.82 10.62
N ASN A 65 -8.07 0.69 10.83
CA ASN A 65 -8.72 -0.59 11.02
C ASN A 65 -9.18 -0.79 12.47
N THR A 66 -10.46 -0.52 12.73
CA THR A 66 -11.11 -0.65 14.04
C THR A 66 -11.31 -2.10 14.49
N PHE A 67 -11.08 -3.09 13.61
CA PHE A 67 -11.22 -4.52 13.94
C PHE A 67 -9.92 -5.14 14.47
N LEU A 68 -8.78 -4.45 14.35
CA LEU A 68 -7.49 -4.95 14.84
C LEU A 68 -7.23 -4.49 16.26
N SER A 69 -6.83 -5.42 17.13
CA SER A 69 -6.38 -5.06 18.48
C SER A 69 -5.10 -4.21 18.42
N GLU A 70 -4.94 -3.31 19.39
CA GLU A 70 -3.72 -2.50 19.53
C GLU A 70 -2.46 -3.36 19.65
N ARG A 71 -2.53 -4.52 20.32
CA ARG A 71 -1.43 -5.49 20.36
C ARG A 71 -1.00 -5.92 18.96
N TYR A 72 -1.94 -6.22 18.08
CA TYR A 72 -1.65 -6.65 16.72
C TYR A 72 -1.04 -5.51 15.89
N LYS A 73 -1.61 -4.29 15.97
CA LYS A 73 -1.06 -3.12 15.28
C LYS A 73 0.38 -2.83 15.73
N ASN A 74 0.63 -2.88 17.04
CA ASN A 74 1.95 -2.67 17.61
C ASN A 74 2.95 -3.76 17.19
N ASN A 75 2.52 -5.02 17.14
CA ASN A 75 3.37 -6.10 16.64
C ASN A 75 3.75 -5.88 15.18
N MET A 76 2.80 -5.53 14.31
CA MET A 76 3.09 -5.22 12.91
C MET A 76 4.06 -4.04 12.76
N LYS A 77 3.86 -2.96 13.52
CA LYS A 77 4.75 -1.79 13.53
C LYS A 77 6.17 -2.18 13.95
N ARG A 78 6.32 -3.08 14.93
CA ARG A 78 7.64 -3.55 15.41
C ARG A 78 8.31 -4.54 14.46
N SER A 79 7.53 -5.41 13.82
CA SER A 79 8.07 -6.44 12.91
C SER A 79 8.37 -5.91 11.51
N THR A 80 7.88 -4.72 11.16
CA THR A 80 8.13 -4.12 9.85
C THR A 80 9.47 -3.39 9.87
N PRO A 81 10.41 -3.74 8.96
CA PRO A 81 11.69 -3.05 8.83
C PRO A 81 11.52 -1.54 8.63
N THR A 82 12.49 -0.76 9.10
CA THR A 82 12.46 0.70 8.99
C THR A 82 12.68 1.16 7.54
N GLY A 83 12.58 2.46 7.29
CA GLY A 83 12.72 3.04 5.95
C GLY A 83 11.55 2.69 5.03
N MET A 84 11.88 2.33 3.78
CA MET A 84 10.89 2.14 2.71
C MET A 84 9.80 1.11 3.06
N PHE A 85 10.13 0.01 3.73
CA PHE A 85 9.15 -1.00 4.09
C PHE A 85 8.14 -0.48 5.12
N TYR A 86 8.60 0.29 6.11
CA TYR A 86 7.71 0.93 7.08
C TYR A 86 6.81 1.96 6.42
N ASP A 87 7.39 2.84 5.60
CA ASP A 87 6.65 3.91 4.94
C ASP A 87 5.58 3.36 3.99
N ARG A 88 5.87 2.27 3.26
CA ARG A 88 4.88 1.61 2.39
C ARG A 88 3.85 0.81 3.19
N ASN A 89 4.29 -0.11 4.05
CA ASN A 89 3.42 -1.13 4.64
C ASN A 89 2.71 -0.68 5.92
N ILE A 90 3.20 0.36 6.59
CA ILE A 90 2.58 0.89 7.81
C ILE A 90 1.94 2.26 7.57
N LYS A 91 2.66 3.18 6.91
CA LYS A 91 2.16 4.56 6.69
C LYS A 91 1.37 4.73 5.39
N GLY A 92 1.56 3.86 4.41
CA GLY A 92 0.82 3.90 3.14
C GLY A 92 1.32 4.96 2.18
N LEU A 93 2.63 5.22 2.20
CA LEU A 93 3.28 6.22 1.39
C LEU A 93 3.92 5.60 0.14
N TRP A 94 3.82 6.31 -0.98
CA TRP A 94 4.47 5.96 -2.24
C TRP A 94 5.90 6.50 -2.25
N VAL A 95 6.83 5.78 -1.62
CA VAL A 95 8.24 6.18 -1.50
C VAL A 95 9.14 5.34 -2.39
N SER A 96 10.27 5.91 -2.83
CA SER A 96 11.31 5.16 -3.54
C SER A 96 11.98 4.14 -2.63
N GLY A 97 12.56 3.08 -3.22
CA GLY A 97 13.44 2.17 -2.48
C GLY A 97 14.76 2.88 -2.15
N GLU A 98 15.22 2.74 -0.91
CA GLU A 98 16.59 3.13 -0.56
C GLU A 98 17.59 2.15 -1.19
N SER A 99 18.81 2.64 -1.50
CA SER A 99 19.85 1.86 -2.18
C SER A 99 20.47 0.75 -1.33
N VAL A 100 20.27 0.77 -0.01
CA VAL A 100 20.72 -0.29 0.89
C VAL A 100 19.59 -1.31 1.04
N VAL A 101 19.83 -2.55 0.60
CA VAL A 101 18.80 -3.62 0.59
C VAL A 101 18.41 -4.06 2.02
N TYR A 102 19.34 -4.01 2.98
CA TYR A 102 19.11 -4.39 4.39
C TYR A 102 19.72 -3.36 5.36
N PRO A 103 19.12 -2.17 5.52
CA PRO A 103 19.66 -1.13 6.39
C PRO A 103 19.60 -1.52 7.89
N ASP A 104 18.64 -2.36 8.27
CA ASP A 104 18.41 -2.77 9.66
C ASP A 104 19.32 -3.95 10.11
N PHE A 105 20.14 -4.52 9.23
CA PHE A 105 21.04 -5.61 9.61
C PHE A 105 22.23 -5.08 10.42
N ASP A 106 22.18 -5.28 11.73
CA ASP A 106 23.33 -5.13 12.61
C ASP A 106 24.04 -6.48 12.84
N ARG A 107 25.31 -6.58 12.45
CA ARG A 107 26.13 -7.79 12.64
C ARG A 107 26.24 -8.18 14.13
N ASN A 108 26.31 -7.22 15.05
CA ASN A 108 26.47 -7.49 16.48
C ASN A 108 25.20 -8.07 17.12
N VAL A 109 24.04 -7.82 16.49
CA VAL A 109 22.74 -8.29 16.97
C VAL A 109 22.28 -9.55 16.24
N HIS A 110 22.56 -9.64 14.94
CA HIS A 110 21.98 -10.65 14.05
C HIS A 110 22.96 -11.75 13.63
N THR A 111 24.10 -11.89 14.31
CA THR A 111 24.99 -13.04 14.14
C THR A 111 25.16 -13.81 15.44
N ILE A 112 25.30 -15.13 15.32
CA ILE A 112 25.64 -16.02 16.43
C ILE A 112 26.98 -16.70 16.11
N SER A 113 27.86 -16.80 17.10
CA SER A 113 29.06 -17.64 16.98
C SER A 113 28.66 -19.11 17.05
N ARG A 114 29.34 -19.93 16.26
CA ARG A 114 29.18 -21.38 16.31
C ARG A 114 30.23 -21.92 17.28
N ASP A 115 29.78 -22.61 18.32
CA ASP A 115 30.64 -23.39 19.23
C ASP A 115 31.29 -24.57 18.50
#